data_AF-A0A533UZ48-F1
#
_entry.id   AF-A0A533UZ48-F1
#
_cell.length_a   1.000
_cell.length_b   1.000
_cell.length_c   1.000
_cell.angle_alpha   90.00
_cell.angle_beta   90.00
_cell.angle_gamma   90.00
#
_symmetry.space_group_name_H-M   'P 1'
#
loop_
_entity.id
_entity.type
_entity.pdbx_description
1 polymer ?
#
loop_
_entity_poly.entity_id
_entity_poly.type
_entity_poly.pdbx_seq_one_letter_code
_entity_poly.pdbx_strand_id
1 'polypeptide(L)'
;MVQISLIAVLAIIILSTVVSQNYNILSLFVVIFISHISALFFLLLLVLSLVVWIMVRMNKLLLLYSVSFTLLVSTIIISLVYASIVLINQPSVIKPYPIRSSVYDLPRADLAIYFGPILDVISILSFVSVWIVSAFLLSTYVRKMGKVKYWTIIALPLVYFLFPFEIYFLNIFQPLISSSPVSFAIINSIIFGSTKQIGGLFFSFAFLAASALLEKYEIRKYLLISAVGIAILFGSIDINSVLYATYPPFGLVTISFMGIGSYLVFTGIANSAVLVARDKLLRKEFYRSAMSQLDLLRVIGVTQMEKELIENYKSLEKRIKRPEITDRHFEKDNVREVLHGLVDDLDKDDVREILHDVLDDVYSKSKTNTDS
;
A
#
# COMPACT_ATOMS: atom_id res chain seq x y z
N MET A 1 -5.27 17.52 -10.15
CA MET A 1 -5.82 17.28 -11.51
C MET A 1 -6.73 16.05 -11.54
N VAL A 2 -6.24 14.83 -11.27
CA VAL A 2 -7.07 13.59 -11.29
C VAL A 2 -8.37 13.69 -10.49
N GLN A 3 -8.31 14.14 -9.22
CA GLN A 3 -9.52 14.25 -8.38
C GLN A 3 -10.53 15.28 -8.91
N ILE A 4 -10.05 16.38 -9.49
CA ILE A 4 -10.90 17.42 -10.08
C ILE A 4 -11.64 16.86 -11.29
N SER A 5 -10.94 16.07 -12.13
CA SER A 5 -11.55 15.37 -13.25
C SER A 5 -12.62 14.38 -12.79
N LEU A 6 -12.37 13.60 -11.72
CA LEU A 6 -13.37 12.70 -11.16
C LEU A 6 -14.61 13.44 -10.64
N ILE A 7 -14.41 14.55 -9.91
CA ILE A 7 -15.51 15.39 -9.41
C ILE A 7 -16.35 15.93 -10.58
N ALA A 8 -15.71 16.40 -11.66
CA ALA A 8 -16.41 16.90 -12.84
C ALA A 8 -17.26 15.80 -13.50
N VAL A 9 -16.70 14.59 -13.68
CA VAL A 9 -17.45 13.46 -14.28
C VAL A 9 -18.60 13.01 -13.38
N LEU A 10 -18.40 12.94 -12.05
CA LEU A 10 -19.48 12.64 -11.10
C LEU A 10 -20.59 13.69 -11.15
N ALA A 11 -20.25 14.98 -11.23
CA ALA A 11 -21.24 16.05 -11.37
C ALA A 11 -22.06 15.91 -12.66
N ILE A 12 -21.42 15.53 -13.77
CA ILE A 12 -22.11 15.24 -15.05
C ILE A 12 -23.08 14.06 -14.89
N ILE A 13 -22.67 12.97 -14.22
CA ILE A 13 -23.53 11.80 -13.98
C ILE A 13 -24.72 12.17 -13.09
N ILE A 14 -24.49 12.94 -12.02
CA ILE A 14 -25.56 13.40 -11.13
C ILE A 14 -26.56 14.27 -11.90
N LEU A 15 -26.06 15.21 -12.70
CA LEU A 15 -26.91 16.08 -13.51
C LEU A 15 -27.72 15.28 -14.54
N SER A 16 -27.11 14.30 -15.23
CA SER A 16 -27.82 13.45 -16.19
C SER A 16 -28.88 12.59 -15.51
N THR A 17 -28.57 12.07 -14.32
CA THR A 17 -29.48 11.26 -13.52
C THR A 17 -30.71 12.07 -13.09
N VAL A 18 -30.51 13.30 -12.60
CA VAL A 18 -31.59 14.18 -12.12
C VAL A 18 -32.45 14.71 -13.27
N VAL A 19 -31.82 15.22 -14.34
CA VAL A 19 -32.52 15.91 -15.44
C VAL A 19 -33.08 14.93 -16.47
N SER A 20 -32.26 13.99 -16.92
CA SER A 20 -32.57 13.11 -18.07
C SER A 20 -33.08 11.73 -17.66
N GLN A 21 -33.14 11.44 -16.35
CA GLN A 21 -33.52 10.13 -15.82
C GLN A 21 -32.75 8.96 -16.47
N ASN A 22 -31.50 9.22 -16.83
CA ASN A 22 -30.60 8.25 -17.44
C ASN A 22 -29.13 8.64 -17.23
N TYR A 23 -28.23 7.71 -17.47
CA TYR A 23 -26.81 8.01 -17.59
C TYR A 23 -26.15 7.09 -18.61
N ASN A 24 -25.01 7.54 -19.14
CA ASN A 24 -24.24 6.79 -20.13
C ASN A 24 -23.25 5.84 -19.46
N ILE A 25 -23.15 4.60 -19.95
CA ILE A 25 -22.16 3.62 -19.47
C ILE A 25 -20.71 4.15 -19.59
N LEU A 26 -20.44 4.96 -20.62
CA LEU A 26 -19.14 5.59 -20.85
C LEU A 26 -18.69 6.42 -19.64
N SER A 27 -19.62 7.11 -18.98
CA SER A 27 -19.31 7.89 -17.79
C SER A 27 -18.88 6.99 -16.62
N LEU A 28 -19.46 5.79 -16.47
CA LEU A 28 -18.99 4.80 -15.51
C LEU A 28 -17.57 4.33 -15.85
N PHE A 29 -17.34 3.98 -17.12
CA PHE A 29 -16.03 3.57 -17.60
C PHE A 29 -14.96 4.60 -17.28
N VAL A 30 -15.21 5.88 -17.56
CA VAL A 30 -14.27 6.97 -17.29
C VAL A 30 -13.92 7.04 -15.80
N VAL A 31 -14.92 7.00 -14.90
CA VAL A 31 -14.69 7.04 -13.44
C VAL A 31 -13.88 5.84 -12.97
N ILE A 32 -14.26 4.63 -13.41
CA ILE A 32 -13.59 3.38 -13.03
C ILE A 32 -12.13 3.43 -13.51
N PHE A 33 -11.88 3.73 -14.78
CA PHE A 33 -10.53 3.74 -15.35
C PHE A 33 -9.64 4.79 -14.70
N ILE A 34 -10.10 6.03 -14.56
CA ILE A 34 -9.31 7.10 -13.92
C ILE A 34 -8.94 6.71 -12.48
N SER A 35 -9.90 6.16 -11.72
CA SER A 35 -9.69 5.77 -10.34
C SER A 35 -8.73 4.59 -10.20
N HIS A 36 -8.90 3.54 -11.02
CA HIS A 36 -8.05 2.34 -10.99
C HIS A 36 -6.64 2.64 -11.49
N ILE A 37 -6.48 3.34 -12.61
CA ILE A 37 -5.16 3.69 -13.14
C ILE A 37 -4.41 4.59 -12.15
N SER A 38 -5.08 5.59 -11.58
CA SER A 38 -4.46 6.44 -10.56
C SER A 38 -4.03 5.62 -9.33
N ALA A 39 -4.85 4.67 -8.89
CA ALA A 39 -4.51 3.83 -7.75
C ALA A 39 -3.32 2.91 -8.03
N LEU A 40 -3.32 2.27 -9.21
CA LEU A 40 -2.23 1.42 -9.67
C LEU A 40 -0.92 2.19 -9.77
N PHE A 41 -0.94 3.41 -10.30
CA PHE A 41 0.25 4.24 -10.40
C PHE A 41 0.93 4.45 -9.03
N PHE A 42 0.19 4.90 -8.02
CA PHE A 42 0.76 5.16 -6.69
C PHE A 42 1.14 3.88 -5.93
N LEU A 43 0.34 2.82 -6.05
CA LEU A 43 0.67 1.54 -5.40
C LEU A 43 1.87 0.86 -6.06
N LEU A 44 2.02 0.94 -7.38
CA LEU A 44 3.22 0.44 -8.06
C LEU A 44 4.46 1.20 -7.62
N LEU A 45 4.40 2.53 -7.47
CA LEU A 45 5.52 3.31 -6.91
C LEU A 45 5.88 2.86 -5.49
N LEU A 46 4.88 2.55 -4.66
CA LEU A 46 5.09 2.02 -3.31
C LEU A 46 5.75 0.64 -3.34
N VAL A 47 5.25 -0.29 -4.16
CA VAL A 47 5.83 -1.62 -4.33
C VAL A 47 7.26 -1.53 -4.84
N LEU A 48 7.54 -0.69 -5.85
CA LEU A 48 8.90 -0.47 -6.35
C LEU A 48 9.83 0.07 -5.26
N SER A 49 9.35 1.00 -4.45
CA SER A 49 10.12 1.53 -3.31
C SER A 49 10.45 0.43 -2.30
N LEU A 50 9.47 -0.41 -1.96
CA LEU A 50 9.67 -1.56 -1.06
C LEU A 50 10.64 -2.59 -1.65
N VAL A 51 10.55 -2.90 -2.94
CA VAL A 51 11.46 -3.83 -3.63
C VAL A 51 12.88 -3.29 -3.66
N VAL A 52 13.07 -2.00 -3.95
CA VAL A 52 14.40 -1.37 -3.90
C VAL A 52 14.97 -1.43 -2.48
N TRP A 53 14.16 -1.22 -1.46
CA TRP A 53 14.60 -1.38 -0.06
C TRP A 53 14.99 -2.84 0.24
N ILE A 54 14.22 -3.83 -0.22
CA ILE A 54 14.59 -5.25 -0.07
C ILE A 54 15.93 -5.56 -0.73
N MET A 55 16.22 -4.97 -1.90
CA MET A 55 17.50 -5.16 -2.61
C MET A 55 18.70 -4.55 -1.86
N VAL A 56 18.48 -3.46 -1.11
CA VAL A 56 19.53 -2.86 -0.27
C VAL A 56 19.73 -3.70 0.99
N ARG A 57 18.64 -4.05 1.67
CA ARG A 57 18.68 -4.87 2.87
C ARG A 57 17.45 -5.77 2.98
N MET A 58 17.69 -7.07 2.86
CA MET A 58 16.64 -8.06 3.04
C MET A 58 16.12 -8.06 4.48
N ASN A 59 14.82 -7.80 4.63
CA ASN A 59 14.13 -7.90 5.90
C ASN A 59 12.79 -8.61 5.71
N LYS A 60 12.45 -9.54 6.61
CA LYS A 60 11.20 -10.32 6.56
C LYS A 60 9.96 -9.42 6.60
N LEU A 61 9.99 -8.34 7.37
CA LEU A 61 8.89 -7.38 7.47
C LEU A 61 8.68 -6.63 6.15
N LEU A 62 9.77 -6.12 5.54
CA LEU A 62 9.73 -5.47 4.23
C LEU A 62 9.17 -6.41 3.15
N LEU A 63 9.62 -7.66 3.15
CA LEU A 63 9.13 -8.69 2.23
C LEU A 63 7.62 -8.89 2.39
N LEU A 64 7.15 -9.00 3.63
CA LEU A 64 5.73 -9.19 3.91
C LEU A 64 4.89 -8.00 3.44
N TYR A 65 5.30 -6.76 3.72
CA TYR A 65 4.66 -5.54 3.21
C TYR A 65 4.65 -5.50 1.67
N SER A 66 5.76 -5.86 1.02
CA SER A 66 5.87 -5.89 -0.44
C SER A 66 4.91 -6.90 -1.06
N VAL A 67 4.83 -8.12 -0.48
CA VAL A 67 3.87 -9.15 -0.91
C VAL A 67 2.42 -8.66 -0.72
N SER A 68 2.09 -8.09 0.43
CA SER A 68 0.74 -7.57 0.71
C SER A 68 0.31 -6.51 -0.31
N PHE A 69 1.16 -5.51 -0.59
CA PHE A 69 0.84 -4.46 -1.56
C PHE A 69 0.86 -4.97 -3.01
N THR A 70 1.68 -5.96 -3.33
CA THR A 70 1.65 -6.62 -4.66
C THR A 70 0.33 -7.35 -4.88
N LEU A 71 -0.16 -8.11 -3.89
CA LEU A 71 -1.46 -8.76 -3.94
C LEU A 71 -2.60 -7.74 -4.07
N LEU A 72 -2.47 -6.58 -3.41
CA LEU A 72 -3.44 -5.49 -3.53
C LEU A 72 -3.46 -4.91 -4.95
N VAL A 73 -2.28 -4.70 -5.55
CA VAL A 73 -2.15 -4.28 -6.95
C VAL A 73 -2.78 -5.31 -7.88
N SER A 74 -2.51 -6.61 -7.69
CA SER A 74 -3.14 -7.69 -8.47
C SER A 74 -4.67 -7.66 -8.33
N THR A 75 -5.18 -7.45 -7.12
CA THR A 75 -6.63 -7.33 -6.86
C THR A 75 -7.24 -6.17 -7.66
N ILE A 76 -6.59 -5.00 -7.65
CA ILE A 76 -7.07 -3.82 -8.40
C ILE A 76 -7.04 -4.08 -9.91
N ILE A 77 -5.98 -4.71 -10.44
CA ILE A 77 -5.89 -5.08 -11.86
C ILE A 77 -7.02 -6.03 -12.26
N ILE A 78 -7.20 -7.12 -11.51
CA ILE A 78 -8.25 -8.11 -11.77
C ILE A 78 -9.63 -7.47 -11.69
N SER A 79 -9.86 -6.60 -10.71
CA SER A 79 -11.13 -5.88 -10.57
C SER A 79 -11.43 -4.94 -11.76
N LEU A 80 -10.42 -4.26 -12.31
CA LEU A 80 -10.57 -3.40 -13.47
C LEU A 80 -10.91 -4.21 -14.73
N VAL A 81 -10.21 -5.32 -14.94
CA VAL A 81 -10.47 -6.23 -16.07
C VAL A 81 -11.88 -6.82 -15.95
N TYR A 82 -12.24 -7.28 -14.76
CA TYR A 82 -13.56 -7.85 -14.49
C TYR A 82 -14.69 -6.82 -14.76
N ALA A 83 -14.54 -5.61 -14.24
CA ALA A 83 -15.49 -4.52 -14.48
C ALA A 83 -15.63 -4.20 -15.97
N SER A 84 -14.52 -4.19 -16.70
CA SER A 84 -14.53 -3.90 -18.14
C SER A 84 -15.30 -4.96 -18.94
N ILE A 85 -15.10 -6.25 -18.62
CA ILE A 85 -15.79 -7.37 -19.26
C ILE A 85 -17.29 -7.35 -18.93
N VAL A 86 -17.68 -7.00 -17.71
CA VAL A 86 -19.10 -6.96 -17.33
C VAL A 86 -19.79 -5.74 -17.95
N LEU A 87 -19.21 -4.55 -17.83
CA LEU A 87 -19.84 -3.30 -18.24
C LEU A 87 -19.93 -3.13 -19.76
N ILE A 88 -19.06 -3.78 -20.56
CA ILE A 88 -19.16 -3.71 -22.03
C ILE A 88 -20.39 -4.45 -22.57
N ASN A 89 -20.93 -5.41 -21.80
CA ASN A 89 -22.14 -6.16 -22.16
C ASN A 89 -23.43 -5.47 -21.68
N GLN A 90 -23.31 -4.35 -20.97
CA GLN A 90 -24.45 -3.55 -20.53
C GLN A 90 -24.92 -2.60 -21.64
N PRO A 91 -26.20 -2.18 -21.63
CA PRO A 91 -26.70 -1.21 -22.60
C PRO A 91 -25.96 0.14 -22.49
N SER A 92 -25.81 0.83 -23.63
CA SER A 92 -25.07 2.10 -23.70
C SER A 92 -25.69 3.23 -22.87
N VAL A 93 -27.00 3.17 -22.63
CA VAL A 93 -27.74 4.11 -21.79
C VAL A 93 -28.52 3.32 -20.76
N ILE A 94 -28.29 3.65 -19.49
CA ILE A 94 -28.95 3.01 -18.35
C ILE A 94 -30.09 3.91 -17.88
N LYS A 95 -31.24 3.27 -17.64
CA LYS A 95 -32.50 3.89 -17.23
C LYS A 95 -33.00 3.22 -15.95
N PRO A 96 -33.94 3.84 -15.20
CA PRO A 96 -34.63 3.17 -14.11
C PRO A 96 -35.23 1.84 -14.60
N TYR A 97 -34.79 0.73 -14.00
CA TYR A 97 -35.34 -0.61 -14.23
C TYR A 97 -35.97 -1.14 -12.94
N PRO A 98 -37.05 -1.94 -13.03
CA PRO A 98 -37.54 -2.70 -11.89
C PRO A 98 -36.42 -3.55 -11.28
N ILE A 99 -36.33 -3.57 -9.94
CA ILE A 99 -35.28 -4.29 -9.18
C ILE A 99 -35.20 -5.77 -9.61
N ARG A 100 -36.33 -6.37 -9.96
CA ARG A 100 -36.41 -7.77 -10.41
C ARG A 100 -35.64 -7.98 -11.71
N SER A 101 -35.88 -7.18 -12.75
CA SER A 101 -35.15 -7.30 -14.03
C SER A 101 -33.65 -7.03 -13.88
N SER A 102 -33.23 -6.09 -13.02
CA SER A 102 -31.79 -5.84 -12.80
C SER A 102 -31.03 -7.00 -12.15
N VAL A 103 -31.74 -7.93 -11.48
CA VAL A 103 -31.13 -9.10 -10.83
C VAL A 103 -31.09 -10.31 -11.77
N TYR A 104 -32.11 -10.49 -12.62
CA TYR A 104 -32.21 -11.64 -13.51
C TYR A 104 -31.56 -11.43 -14.89
N ASP A 105 -31.62 -10.22 -15.45
CA ASP A 105 -31.19 -9.93 -16.82
C ASP A 105 -29.74 -9.45 -16.91
N LEU A 106 -28.89 -9.76 -15.93
CA LEU A 106 -27.49 -9.34 -15.97
C LEU A 106 -26.81 -10.00 -17.19
N PRO A 107 -26.36 -9.23 -18.20
CA PRO A 107 -25.63 -9.77 -19.33
C PRO A 107 -24.29 -10.26 -18.81
N ARG A 108 -24.19 -11.55 -18.48
CA ARG A 108 -22.95 -12.16 -18.03
C ARG A 108 -22.20 -12.62 -19.27
N ALA A 109 -21.07 -11.97 -19.56
CA ALA A 109 -20.10 -12.55 -20.47
C ALA A 109 -19.70 -13.94 -19.95
N ASP A 110 -19.53 -14.92 -20.83
CA ASP A 110 -19.08 -16.27 -20.43
C ASP A 110 -17.78 -16.22 -19.61
N LEU A 111 -16.88 -15.29 -19.95
CA LEU A 111 -15.62 -15.07 -19.22
C LEU A 111 -15.83 -14.49 -17.82
N ALA A 112 -16.88 -13.69 -17.59
CA ALA A 112 -17.15 -13.05 -16.30
C ALA A 112 -17.40 -14.07 -15.17
N ILE A 113 -17.80 -15.30 -15.52
CA ILE A 113 -18.02 -16.40 -14.58
C ILE A 113 -16.73 -16.79 -13.85
N TYR A 114 -15.58 -16.70 -14.52
CA TYR A 114 -14.29 -17.08 -13.94
C TYR A 114 -13.64 -15.96 -13.12
N PHE A 115 -13.88 -14.69 -13.50
CA PHE A 115 -13.24 -13.55 -12.83
C PHE A 115 -13.77 -13.29 -11.42
N GLY A 116 -15.05 -13.56 -11.14
CA GLY A 116 -15.63 -13.41 -9.81
C GLY A 116 -14.88 -14.25 -8.75
N PRO A 117 -14.83 -15.59 -8.90
CA PRO A 117 -14.10 -16.45 -7.97
C PRO A 117 -12.61 -16.12 -7.86
N ILE A 118 -11.95 -15.77 -8.98
CA ILE A 118 -10.54 -15.35 -8.96
C ILE A 118 -10.36 -14.08 -8.13
N LEU A 119 -11.24 -13.10 -8.32
CA LEU A 119 -11.23 -11.85 -7.57
C LEU A 119 -11.47 -12.08 -6.08
N ASP A 120 -12.35 -13.00 -5.71
CA ASP A 120 -12.60 -13.36 -4.32
C ASP A 120 -11.35 -13.98 -3.67
N VAL A 121 -10.72 -14.96 -4.32
CA VAL A 121 -9.50 -15.62 -3.81
C VAL A 121 -8.34 -14.64 -3.65
N ILE A 122 -8.06 -13.81 -4.65
CA ILE A 122 -6.97 -12.82 -4.56
C ILE A 122 -7.27 -11.74 -3.52
N SER A 123 -8.54 -11.34 -3.38
CA SER A 123 -8.97 -10.38 -2.35
C SER A 123 -8.79 -10.95 -0.95
N ILE A 124 -9.12 -12.22 -0.74
CA ILE A 124 -8.88 -12.91 0.54
C ILE A 124 -7.39 -12.94 0.84
N LEU A 125 -6.57 -13.37 -0.12
CA LEU A 125 -5.13 -13.47 0.06
C LEU A 125 -4.51 -12.09 0.36
N SER A 126 -4.93 -11.06 -0.37
CA SER A 126 -4.51 -9.67 -0.13
C SER A 126 -4.91 -9.19 1.27
N PHE A 127 -6.17 -9.37 1.66
CA PHE A 127 -6.69 -8.93 2.94
C PHE A 127 -6.00 -9.62 4.12
N VAL A 128 -5.85 -10.96 4.05
CA VAL A 128 -5.16 -11.76 5.07
C VAL A 128 -3.71 -11.30 5.16
N SER A 129 -3.02 -11.09 4.04
CA SER A 129 -1.64 -10.63 4.03
C SER A 129 -1.49 -9.27 4.74
N VAL A 130 -2.34 -8.29 4.40
CA VAL A 130 -2.34 -6.95 5.02
C VAL A 130 -2.73 -7.02 6.51
N TRP A 131 -3.62 -7.94 6.88
CA TRP A 131 -3.98 -8.20 8.25
C TRP A 131 -2.80 -8.74 9.06
N ILE A 132 -2.05 -9.72 8.53
CA ILE A 132 -0.84 -10.25 9.19
C ILE A 132 0.14 -9.11 9.42
N VAL A 133 0.39 -8.30 8.40
CA VAL A 133 1.28 -7.14 8.46
C VAL A 133 0.85 -6.13 9.53
N SER A 134 -0.44 -5.81 9.58
CA SER A 134 -1.01 -4.86 10.55
C SER A 134 -0.95 -5.42 11.98
N ALA A 135 -1.16 -6.73 12.14
CA ALA A 135 -0.99 -7.44 13.40
C ALA A 135 0.46 -7.44 13.88
N PHE A 136 1.45 -7.51 12.97
CA PHE A 136 2.86 -7.32 13.36
C PHE A 136 3.14 -5.87 13.77
N LEU A 137 2.60 -4.88 13.05
CA LEU A 137 2.77 -3.47 13.40
C LEU A 137 2.21 -3.14 14.79
N LEU A 138 1.09 -3.75 15.16
CA LEU A 138 0.46 -3.59 16.48
C LEU A 138 1.05 -4.49 17.57
N SER A 139 1.99 -5.40 17.24
CA SER A 139 2.52 -6.38 18.21
C SER A 139 3.19 -5.74 19.42
N THR A 140 3.63 -4.50 19.29
CA THR A 140 4.14 -3.64 20.36
C THR A 140 3.13 -3.44 21.50
N TYR A 141 1.83 -3.47 21.20
CA TYR A 141 0.74 -3.32 22.16
C TYR A 141 0.37 -4.63 22.89
N VAL A 142 0.89 -5.79 22.46
CA VAL A 142 0.67 -7.09 23.14
C VAL A 142 1.06 -7.01 24.60
N ARG A 143 2.18 -6.33 24.91
CA ARG A 143 2.70 -6.22 26.28
C ARG A 143 1.80 -5.38 27.19
N LYS A 144 1.03 -4.45 26.63
CA LYS A 144 0.12 -3.57 27.38
C LYS A 144 -1.26 -4.19 27.60
N MET A 145 -1.80 -4.91 26.61
CA MET A 145 -3.16 -5.46 26.65
C MET A 145 -3.25 -6.91 27.13
N GLY A 146 -2.14 -7.64 27.11
CA GLY A 146 -2.09 -9.08 27.37
C GLY A 146 -2.41 -9.90 26.11
N LYS A 147 -1.74 -11.06 25.98
CA LYS A 147 -1.75 -11.88 24.75
C LYS A 147 -3.16 -12.29 24.29
N VAL A 148 -4.01 -12.75 25.20
CA VAL A 148 -5.36 -13.25 24.86
C VAL A 148 -6.24 -12.11 24.33
N LYS A 149 -6.37 -11.01 25.09
CA LYS A 149 -7.19 -9.85 24.69
C LYS A 149 -6.73 -9.27 23.35
N TYR A 150 -5.41 -9.18 23.16
CA TYR A 150 -4.82 -8.70 21.92
C TYR A 150 -5.26 -9.54 20.70
N TRP A 151 -5.08 -10.85 20.75
CA TRP A 151 -5.42 -11.73 19.63
C TRP A 151 -6.93 -11.79 19.39
N THR A 152 -7.77 -11.71 20.42
CA THR A 152 -9.23 -11.62 20.26
C THR A 152 -9.65 -10.37 19.48
N ILE A 153 -9.11 -9.19 19.83
CA ILE A 153 -9.44 -7.92 19.17
C ILE A 153 -8.98 -7.94 17.71
N ILE A 154 -7.78 -8.47 17.46
CA ILE A 154 -7.18 -8.49 16.12
C ILE A 154 -7.84 -9.54 15.22
N ALA A 155 -8.29 -10.67 15.76
CA ALA A 155 -9.00 -11.68 14.99
C ALA A 155 -10.40 -11.23 14.54
N LEU A 156 -11.04 -10.30 15.25
CA LEU A 156 -12.41 -9.86 14.97
C LEU A 156 -12.62 -9.33 13.53
N PRO A 157 -11.83 -8.36 13.02
CA PRO A 157 -11.97 -7.90 11.63
C PRO A 157 -11.66 -9.00 10.60
N LEU A 158 -10.77 -9.94 10.92
CA LEU A 158 -10.44 -11.06 10.03
C LEU A 158 -11.61 -12.04 9.93
N VAL A 159 -12.16 -12.48 11.05
CA VAL A 159 -13.31 -13.39 11.08
C VAL A 159 -14.51 -12.75 10.38
N TYR A 160 -14.77 -11.47 10.67
CA TYR A 160 -15.85 -10.73 10.02
C TYR A 160 -15.66 -10.63 8.50
N PHE A 161 -14.43 -10.38 8.02
CA PHE A 161 -14.14 -10.36 6.59
C PHE A 161 -14.25 -11.72 5.91
N LEU A 162 -13.86 -12.81 6.58
CA LEU A 162 -13.91 -14.16 6.01
C LEU A 162 -15.32 -14.75 5.98
N PHE A 163 -16.22 -14.27 6.84
CA PHE A 163 -17.55 -14.85 7.00
C PHE A 163 -18.40 -14.91 5.72
N PRO A 164 -18.44 -13.89 4.84
CA PRO A 164 -19.16 -13.97 3.56
C PRO A 164 -18.68 -15.07 2.62
N PHE A 165 -17.45 -15.54 2.83
CA PHE A 165 -16.84 -16.61 2.04
C PHE A 165 -17.11 -18.00 2.63
N GLU A 166 -17.99 -18.13 3.62
CA GLU A 166 -18.30 -19.41 4.29
C GLU A 166 -18.74 -20.51 3.30
N ILE A 167 -19.40 -20.13 2.20
CA ILE A 167 -19.85 -21.06 1.16
C ILE A 167 -18.69 -21.87 0.56
N TYR A 168 -17.46 -21.33 0.56
CA TYR A 168 -16.27 -22.01 0.05
C TYR A 168 -15.67 -23.01 1.04
N PHE A 169 -16.01 -22.93 2.33
CA PHE A 169 -15.33 -23.68 3.39
C PHE A 169 -16.27 -24.57 4.22
N LEU A 170 -17.43 -24.04 4.62
CA LEU A 170 -18.32 -24.63 5.61
C LEU A 170 -19.70 -24.93 5.05
N ASN A 171 -20.18 -24.11 4.10
CA ASN A 171 -21.47 -24.29 3.39
C ASN A 171 -22.68 -24.38 4.35
N ILE A 172 -22.63 -23.62 5.46
CA ILE A 172 -23.61 -23.66 6.55
C ILE A 172 -24.94 -23.07 6.11
N PHE A 173 -24.91 -21.99 5.33
CA PHE A 173 -26.14 -21.31 4.91
C PHE A 173 -26.74 -21.89 3.63
N GLN A 174 -26.22 -22.99 3.10
CA GLN A 174 -26.71 -23.56 1.85
C GLN A 174 -28.21 -23.93 1.84
N PRO A 175 -28.78 -24.49 2.93
CA PRO A 175 -30.23 -24.70 3.00
C PRO A 175 -31.03 -23.40 2.94
N LEU A 176 -30.49 -22.32 3.51
CA LEU A 176 -31.14 -21.00 3.53
C LEU A 176 -31.04 -20.30 2.17
N ILE A 177 -29.89 -20.41 1.49
CA ILE A 177 -29.66 -19.94 0.12
C ILE A 177 -30.64 -20.61 -0.85
N SER A 178 -30.81 -21.93 -0.72
CA SER A 178 -31.68 -22.71 -1.61
C SER A 178 -33.17 -22.45 -1.37
N SER A 179 -33.58 -22.23 -0.11
CA SER A 179 -34.99 -22.00 0.26
C SER A 179 -35.45 -20.56 0.05
N SER A 180 -34.60 -19.57 0.30
CA SER A 180 -34.96 -18.15 0.25
C SER A 180 -33.81 -17.25 -0.22
N PRO A 181 -33.34 -17.39 -1.47
CA PRO A 181 -32.12 -16.74 -1.96
C PRO A 181 -32.14 -15.21 -1.83
N VAL A 182 -33.30 -14.58 -2.06
CA VAL A 182 -33.46 -13.12 -1.96
C VAL A 182 -33.31 -12.64 -0.52
N SER A 183 -33.94 -13.33 0.44
CA SER A 183 -33.89 -12.94 1.86
C SER A 183 -32.47 -13.10 2.40
N PHE A 184 -31.83 -14.21 2.06
CA PHE A 184 -30.43 -14.44 2.41
C PHE A 184 -29.52 -13.35 1.83
N ALA A 185 -29.66 -13.02 0.54
CA ALA A 185 -28.86 -11.98 -0.09
C ALA A 185 -28.99 -10.62 0.61
N ILE A 186 -30.23 -10.22 0.95
CA ILE A 186 -30.48 -8.95 1.68
C ILE A 186 -29.81 -8.96 3.05
N ILE A 187 -30.01 -10.02 3.85
CA ILE A 187 -29.42 -10.13 5.19
C ILE A 187 -27.89 -10.12 5.10
N ASN A 188 -27.32 -10.90 4.18
CA ASN A 188 -25.88 -10.98 3.98
C ASN A 188 -25.28 -9.64 3.54
N SER A 189 -25.94 -8.91 2.64
CA SER A 189 -25.52 -7.58 2.22
C SER A 189 -25.58 -6.54 3.34
N ILE A 190 -26.61 -6.58 4.20
CA ILE A 190 -26.72 -5.65 5.33
C ILE A 190 -25.64 -5.93 6.38
N ILE A 191 -25.43 -7.20 6.73
CA ILE A 191 -24.51 -7.57 7.80
C ILE A 191 -23.07 -7.48 7.32
N PHE A 192 -22.76 -7.87 6.09
CA PHE A 192 -21.37 -8.03 5.62
C PHE A 192 -20.98 -7.16 4.41
N GLY A 193 -21.88 -6.31 3.93
CA GLY A 193 -21.58 -5.40 2.82
C GLY A 193 -20.47 -4.39 3.12
N SER A 194 -20.12 -4.19 4.40
CA SER A 194 -19.07 -3.27 4.84
C SER A 194 -17.79 -3.95 5.35
N THR A 195 -17.55 -5.22 4.99
CA THR A 195 -16.40 -6.02 5.47
C THR A 195 -15.04 -5.40 5.14
N LYS A 196 -14.85 -4.94 3.90
CA LYS A 196 -13.59 -4.32 3.47
C LYS A 196 -13.35 -2.96 4.14
N GLN A 197 -14.40 -2.18 4.35
CA GLN A 197 -14.38 -0.88 5.02
C GLN A 197 -13.96 -1.06 6.49
N ILE A 198 -14.55 -2.03 7.20
CA ILE A 198 -14.22 -2.34 8.59
C ILE A 198 -12.78 -2.85 8.71
N GLY A 199 -12.33 -3.70 7.80
CA GLY A 199 -10.93 -4.11 7.73
C GLY A 199 -9.98 -2.94 7.45
N GLY A 200 -10.34 -2.05 6.52
CA GLY A 200 -9.60 -0.82 6.22
C GLY A 200 -9.44 0.09 7.43
N LEU A 201 -10.49 0.25 8.23
CA LEU A 201 -10.42 0.98 9.50
C LEU A 201 -9.46 0.30 10.48
N PHE A 202 -9.53 -1.03 10.62
CA PHE A 202 -8.58 -1.76 11.46
C PHE A 202 -7.12 -1.56 11.01
N PHE A 203 -6.84 -1.65 9.71
CA PHE A 203 -5.50 -1.40 9.17
C PHE A 203 -5.06 0.06 9.40
N SER A 204 -5.98 1.01 9.27
CA SER A 204 -5.74 2.42 9.59
C SER A 204 -5.40 2.62 11.08
N PHE A 205 -6.10 1.94 11.98
CA PHE A 205 -5.81 1.97 13.41
C PHE A 205 -4.40 1.50 13.73
N ALA A 206 -3.85 0.55 12.98
CA ALA A 206 -2.46 0.12 13.17
C ALA A 206 -1.46 1.28 12.96
N PHE A 207 -1.65 2.07 11.90
CA PHE A 207 -0.82 3.24 11.62
C PHE A 207 -1.11 4.42 12.56
N LEU A 208 -2.36 4.60 12.97
CA LEU A 208 -2.73 5.60 13.96
C LEU A 208 -2.09 5.28 15.32
N ALA A 209 -2.16 4.03 15.77
CA ALA A 209 -1.54 3.56 17.00
C ALA A 209 -0.01 3.68 16.94
N ALA A 210 0.59 3.44 15.78
CA ALA A 210 2.02 3.69 15.57
C ALA A 210 2.35 5.18 15.68
N SER A 211 1.54 6.05 15.08
CA SER A 211 1.73 7.51 15.14
C SER A 211 1.62 8.08 16.57
N ALA A 212 0.79 7.46 17.41
CA ALA A 212 0.61 7.87 18.81
C ALA A 212 1.81 7.57 19.70
N LEU A 213 2.73 6.69 19.26
CA LEU A 213 3.99 6.41 19.95
C LEU A 213 5.08 7.43 19.63
N LEU A 214 4.80 8.39 18.73
CA LEU A 214 5.79 9.35 18.22
C LEU A 214 5.64 10.72 18.87
N GLU A 215 6.74 11.22 19.43
CA GLU A 215 6.81 12.56 20.01
C GLU A 215 7.03 13.64 18.94
N LYS A 216 7.89 13.38 17.94
CA LYS A 216 8.16 14.37 16.88
C LYS A 216 7.00 14.49 15.90
N TYR A 217 6.51 15.72 15.78
CA TYR A 217 5.36 16.10 14.95
C TYR A 217 5.49 15.68 13.48
N GLU A 218 6.69 15.81 12.90
CA GLU A 218 6.89 15.59 11.46
C GLU A 218 6.71 14.12 11.04
N ILE A 219 7.29 13.17 11.79
CA ILE A 219 7.10 11.74 11.50
C ILE A 219 5.67 11.32 11.81
N ARG A 220 5.12 11.80 12.94
CA ARG A 220 3.73 11.56 13.32
C ARG A 220 2.76 11.98 12.22
N LYS A 221 2.99 13.14 11.60
CA LYS A 221 2.17 13.65 10.49
C LYS A 221 2.15 12.69 9.30
N TYR A 222 3.30 12.15 8.88
CA TYR A 222 3.36 11.23 7.75
C TYR A 222 2.70 9.88 8.05
N LEU A 223 2.84 9.35 9.28
CA LEU A 223 2.11 8.15 9.68
C LEU A 223 0.59 8.37 9.77
N LEU A 224 0.14 9.54 10.22
CA LEU A 224 -1.28 9.91 10.18
C LEU A 224 -1.81 10.00 8.75
N ILE A 225 -1.03 10.56 7.82
CA ILE A 225 -1.35 10.58 6.39
C ILE A 225 -1.51 9.15 5.85
N SER A 226 -0.61 8.22 6.20
CA SER A 226 -0.74 6.80 5.85
C SER A 226 -1.98 6.16 6.46
N ALA A 227 -2.30 6.45 7.73
CA ALA A 227 -3.48 5.93 8.40
C ALA A 227 -4.76 6.33 7.67
N VAL A 228 -4.92 7.63 7.37
CA VAL A 228 -6.05 8.14 6.59
C VAL A 228 -6.08 7.53 5.20
N GLY A 229 -4.92 7.42 4.54
CA GLY A 229 -4.80 6.81 3.22
C GLY A 229 -5.27 5.35 3.18
N ILE A 230 -4.90 4.55 4.18
CA ILE A 230 -5.30 3.14 4.27
C ILE A 230 -6.81 3.00 4.47
N ALA A 231 -7.41 3.80 5.37
CA ALA A 231 -8.85 3.79 5.57
C ALA A 231 -9.60 4.09 4.28
N ILE A 232 -9.17 5.14 3.57
CA ILE A 232 -9.78 5.55 2.30
C ILE A 232 -9.56 4.47 1.23
N LEU A 233 -8.33 3.97 1.07
CA LEU A 233 -8.00 2.99 0.04
C LEU A 233 -8.83 1.72 0.18
N PHE A 234 -8.80 1.08 1.35
CA PHE A 234 -9.56 -0.15 1.58
C PHE A 234 -11.07 0.07 1.57
N GLY A 235 -11.52 1.23 2.04
CA GLY A 235 -12.93 1.60 1.94
C GLY A 235 -13.41 1.82 0.50
N SER A 236 -12.49 2.15 -0.41
CA SER A 236 -12.77 2.41 -1.82
C SER A 236 -12.71 1.17 -2.72
N ILE A 237 -12.12 0.07 -2.25
CA ILE A 237 -11.98 -1.18 -3.02
C ILE A 237 -13.28 -1.98 -2.94
N ASP A 238 -14.27 -1.55 -3.73
CA ASP A 238 -15.50 -2.30 -3.92
C ASP A 238 -15.97 -2.16 -5.37
N ILE A 239 -15.79 -3.23 -6.15
CA ILE A 239 -16.22 -3.26 -7.54
C ILE A 239 -17.66 -3.77 -7.70
N ASN A 240 -18.12 -4.63 -6.77
CA ASN A 240 -19.38 -5.35 -6.92
C ASN A 240 -20.58 -4.40 -6.98
N SER A 241 -20.54 -3.32 -6.20
CA SER A 241 -21.59 -2.29 -6.23
C SER A 241 -21.77 -1.63 -7.61
N VAL A 242 -20.72 -1.55 -8.42
CA VAL A 242 -20.75 -0.89 -9.74
C VAL A 242 -21.03 -1.86 -10.89
N LEU A 243 -20.75 -3.16 -10.72
CA LEU A 243 -20.98 -4.19 -11.76
C LEU A 243 -22.44 -4.32 -12.18
N TYR A 244 -23.37 -4.04 -11.27
CA TYR A 244 -24.80 -4.16 -11.54
C TYR A 244 -25.36 -3.03 -12.40
N ALA A 245 -24.57 -2.00 -12.69
CA ALA A 245 -24.98 -0.87 -13.52
C ALA A 245 -26.37 -0.33 -13.11
N THR A 246 -26.60 -0.24 -11.80
CA THR A 246 -27.90 0.11 -11.22
C THR A 246 -28.21 1.58 -11.43
N TYR A 247 -29.50 1.90 -11.52
CA TYR A 247 -29.97 3.28 -11.50
C TYR A 247 -30.51 3.62 -10.10
N PRO A 248 -29.98 4.64 -9.40
CA PRO A 248 -28.79 5.44 -9.70
C PRO A 248 -27.47 4.64 -9.51
N PRO A 249 -26.33 5.10 -10.07
CA PRO A 249 -25.09 4.33 -10.06
C PRO A 249 -24.41 4.33 -8.68
N PHE A 250 -24.83 3.39 -7.84
CA PHE A 250 -24.27 3.17 -6.51
C PHE A 250 -22.80 2.71 -6.58
N GLY A 251 -22.00 3.08 -5.59
CA GLY A 251 -20.58 2.66 -5.49
C GLY A 251 -19.59 3.53 -6.27
N LEU A 252 -20.02 4.32 -7.26
CA LEU A 252 -19.11 5.19 -8.03
C LEU A 252 -18.33 6.19 -7.16
N VAL A 253 -19.01 6.82 -6.20
CA VAL A 253 -18.38 7.79 -5.29
C VAL A 253 -17.29 7.10 -4.48
N THR A 254 -17.57 5.89 -4.00
CA THR A 254 -16.63 5.06 -3.24
C THR A 254 -15.36 4.77 -4.06
N ILE A 255 -15.51 4.26 -5.29
CA ILE A 255 -14.36 3.94 -6.16
C ILE A 255 -13.54 5.21 -6.50
N SER A 256 -14.19 6.37 -6.61
CA SER A 256 -13.52 7.64 -6.94
C SER A 256 -12.49 8.09 -5.89
N PHE A 257 -12.57 7.58 -4.66
CA PHE A 257 -11.58 7.87 -3.61
C PHE A 257 -10.35 6.95 -3.64
N MET A 258 -10.35 5.91 -4.48
CA MET A 258 -9.27 4.92 -4.48
C MET A 258 -7.90 5.53 -4.84
N GLY A 259 -7.86 6.42 -5.83
CA GLY A 259 -6.64 7.11 -6.26
C GLY A 259 -6.06 8.00 -5.16
N ILE A 260 -6.87 8.80 -4.48
CA ILE A 260 -6.38 9.64 -3.37
C ILE A 260 -5.96 8.80 -2.16
N GLY A 261 -6.67 7.72 -1.87
CA GLY A 261 -6.27 6.76 -0.83
C GLY A 261 -4.87 6.21 -1.08
N SER A 262 -4.62 5.67 -2.27
CA SER A 262 -3.29 5.14 -2.65
C SER A 262 -2.17 6.19 -2.61
N TYR A 263 -2.46 7.44 -3.00
CA TYR A 263 -1.51 8.54 -2.96
C TYR A 263 -1.08 8.85 -1.52
N LEU A 264 -2.04 8.92 -0.60
CA LEU A 264 -1.78 9.17 0.81
C LEU A 264 -0.98 8.02 1.45
N VAL A 265 -1.29 6.76 1.10
CA VAL A 265 -0.48 5.61 1.57
C VAL A 265 0.96 5.71 1.08
N PHE A 266 1.16 5.91 -0.22
CA PHE A 266 2.49 6.03 -0.82
C PHE A 266 3.29 7.18 -0.20
N THR A 267 2.72 8.38 -0.19
CA THR A 267 3.42 9.57 0.32
C THR A 267 3.69 9.50 1.81
N GLY A 268 2.76 8.98 2.62
CA GLY A 268 2.97 8.83 4.04
C GLY A 268 4.10 7.85 4.36
N ILE A 269 4.13 6.67 3.72
CA ILE A 269 5.18 5.68 3.94
C ILE A 269 6.53 6.17 3.41
N ALA A 270 6.59 6.64 2.16
CA ALA A 270 7.83 7.08 1.54
C ALA A 270 8.47 8.27 2.27
N ASN A 271 7.69 9.30 2.60
CA ASN A 271 8.22 10.47 3.30
C ASN A 271 8.61 10.14 4.75
N SER A 272 7.90 9.23 5.42
CA SER A 272 8.29 8.78 6.76
C SER A 272 9.67 8.09 6.74
N ALA A 273 9.95 7.28 5.71
CA ALA A 273 11.25 6.62 5.54
C ALA A 273 12.37 7.63 5.26
N VAL A 274 12.15 8.57 4.33
CA VAL A 274 13.13 9.63 3.97
C VAL A 274 13.45 10.51 5.16
N LEU A 275 12.43 10.88 5.96
CA LEU A 275 12.63 11.74 7.12
C LEU A 275 13.46 11.06 8.21
N VAL A 276 13.22 9.77 8.48
CA VAL A 276 14.02 8.98 9.43
C VAL A 276 15.45 8.76 8.92
N ALA A 277 15.65 8.65 7.60
CA ALA A 277 16.96 8.44 7.01
C ALA A 277 17.87 9.67 7.10
N ARG A 278 17.33 10.88 6.93
CA ARG A 278 18.11 12.12 6.78
C ARG A 278 18.48 12.81 8.08
N ASP A 279 17.62 12.77 9.09
CA ASP A 279 17.84 13.54 10.31
C ASP A 279 18.60 12.70 11.36
N LYS A 280 19.87 13.04 11.59
CA LYS A 280 20.76 12.35 12.55
C LYS A 280 20.25 12.43 13.99
N LEU A 281 19.71 13.58 14.40
CA LEU A 281 19.17 13.77 15.74
C LEU A 281 17.90 12.94 15.92
N LEU A 282 17.03 12.97 14.91
CA LEU A 282 15.81 12.20 14.86
C LEU A 282 16.07 10.69 14.84
N ARG A 283 17.11 10.26 14.14
CA ARG A 283 17.54 8.87 14.11
C ARG A 283 18.04 8.42 15.48
N LYS A 284 18.86 9.23 16.16
CA LYS A 284 19.34 8.93 17.52
C LYS A 284 18.19 8.86 18.53
N GLU A 285 17.21 9.75 18.40
CA GLU A 285 15.98 9.77 19.20
C GLU A 285 15.05 8.58 18.89
N PHE A 286 14.94 8.21 17.60
CA PHE A 286 14.20 7.05 17.11
C PHE A 286 14.71 5.75 17.75
N TYR A 287 16.04 5.58 17.82
CA TYR A 287 16.64 4.38 18.42
C TYR A 287 16.60 4.33 19.95
N ARG A 288 16.53 5.48 20.62
CA ARG A 288 16.54 5.56 22.09
C ARG A 288 15.16 5.52 22.74
N SER A 289 14.08 5.81 22.01
CA SER A 289 12.74 6.01 22.56
C SER A 289 11.78 4.81 22.33
N ALA A 290 10.53 4.92 22.80
CA ALA A 290 9.44 3.97 22.53
C ALA A 290 9.17 3.75 21.02
N MET A 291 9.69 4.67 20.20
CA MET A 291 9.71 4.66 18.76
C MET A 291 10.53 3.52 18.15
N SER A 292 11.54 3.00 18.87
CA SER A 292 12.34 1.83 18.49
C SER A 292 11.52 0.54 18.34
N GLN A 293 10.31 0.52 18.93
CA GLN A 293 9.36 -0.59 18.85
C GLN A 293 8.63 -0.63 17.49
N LEU A 294 8.67 0.45 16.71
CA LEU A 294 8.10 0.48 15.36
C LEU A 294 9.08 -0.14 14.36
N ASP A 295 9.11 -1.47 14.34
CA ASP A 295 10.01 -2.25 13.50
C ASP A 295 9.91 -1.86 12.01
N LEU A 296 8.71 -1.54 11.50
CA LEU A 296 8.54 -1.06 10.13
C LEU A 296 9.35 0.20 9.87
N LEU A 297 9.15 1.22 10.70
CA LEU A 297 9.75 2.53 10.49
C LEU A 297 11.28 2.48 10.65
N ARG A 298 11.75 1.64 11.59
CA ARG A 298 13.16 1.35 11.78
C ARG A 298 13.77 0.78 10.51
N VAL A 299 13.16 -0.29 9.99
CA VAL A 299 13.69 -1.01 8.85
C VAL A 299 13.69 -0.12 7.60
N ILE A 300 12.58 0.56 7.27
CA ILE A 300 12.53 1.42 6.08
C ILE A 300 13.48 2.62 6.19
N GLY A 301 13.66 3.19 7.40
CA GLY A 301 14.55 4.31 7.64
C GLY A 301 16.03 3.96 7.50
N VAL A 302 16.46 2.83 8.07
CA VAL A 302 17.84 2.33 7.92
C VAL A 302 18.14 2.02 6.47
N THR A 303 17.26 1.27 5.82
CA THR A 303 17.47 0.84 4.45
C THR A 303 17.48 2.02 3.48
N GLN A 304 16.64 3.04 3.72
CA GLN A 304 16.69 4.28 2.95
C GLN A 304 17.99 5.06 3.18
N MET A 305 18.53 5.06 4.41
CA MET A 305 19.84 5.67 4.71
C MET A 305 20.98 4.93 4.00
N GLU A 306 21.03 3.60 4.09
CA GLU A 306 22.00 2.76 3.39
C GLU A 306 21.94 3.01 1.86
N LYS A 307 20.74 3.14 1.31
CA LYS A 307 20.53 3.49 -0.11
C LYS A 307 21.16 4.85 -0.45
N GLU A 308 20.88 5.91 0.32
CA GLU A 308 21.44 7.25 0.08
C GLU A 308 22.97 7.25 0.20
N LEU A 309 23.54 6.48 1.14
CA LEU A 309 25.00 6.31 1.29
C LEU A 309 25.62 5.63 0.06
N ILE A 310 25.02 4.55 -0.44
CA ILE A 310 25.49 3.84 -1.64
C ILE A 310 25.42 4.75 -2.87
N GLU A 311 24.34 5.52 -3.03
CA GLU A 311 24.19 6.47 -4.14
C GLU A 311 25.21 7.61 -4.08
N ASN A 312 25.44 8.18 -2.90
CA ASN A 312 26.45 9.22 -2.68
C ASN A 312 27.86 8.71 -3.00
N TYR A 313 28.21 7.51 -2.54
CA TYR A 313 29.49 6.87 -2.85
C TYR A 313 29.69 6.67 -4.35
N LYS A 314 28.70 6.07 -5.05
CA LYS A 314 28.76 5.87 -6.52
C LYS A 314 28.91 7.19 -7.28
N SER A 315 28.25 8.25 -6.80
CA SER A 315 28.36 9.58 -7.40
C SER A 315 29.75 10.18 -7.23
N LEU A 316 30.40 9.93 -6.09
CA LEU A 316 31.76 10.37 -5.78
C LEU A 316 32.78 9.58 -6.59
N GLU A 317 32.65 8.25 -6.64
CA GLU A 317 33.48 7.38 -7.46
C GLU A 317 33.43 7.79 -8.94
N LYS A 318 32.23 8.10 -9.47
CA LYS A 318 32.06 8.59 -10.85
C LYS A 318 32.69 9.96 -11.07
N ARG A 319 32.74 10.83 -10.06
CA ARG A 319 33.44 12.13 -10.12
C ARG A 319 34.96 11.94 -10.11
N ILE A 320 35.47 11.00 -9.30
CA ILE A 320 36.90 10.67 -9.20
C ILE A 320 37.39 9.98 -10.49
N LYS A 321 36.57 9.11 -11.10
CA LYS A 321 36.88 8.43 -12.36
C LYS A 321 36.72 9.29 -13.63
N ARG A 322 36.30 10.56 -13.53
CA ARG A 322 36.34 11.47 -14.68
C ARG A 322 37.80 11.87 -14.96
N PRO A 323 38.29 11.74 -16.21
CA PRO A 323 39.70 11.93 -16.57
C PRO A 323 40.10 13.42 -16.68
N GLU A 324 39.68 14.26 -15.74
CA GLU A 324 40.09 15.69 -15.68
C GLU A 324 40.87 16.06 -14.42
N ILE A 325 41.31 15.08 -13.62
CA ILE A 325 42.22 15.33 -12.50
C ILE A 325 43.36 14.31 -12.53
N THR A 326 44.13 14.32 -13.61
CA THR A 326 45.43 13.63 -13.65
C THR A 326 46.57 14.51 -13.13
N ASP A 327 46.38 15.82 -12.92
CA ASP A 327 47.47 16.74 -12.54
C ASP A 327 47.19 17.61 -11.31
N ARG A 328 46.60 17.04 -10.25
CA ARG A 328 46.77 17.63 -8.91
C ARG A 328 47.24 16.56 -7.95
N HIS A 329 48.49 16.70 -7.53
CA HIS A 329 49.08 16.02 -6.39
C HIS A 329 48.13 16.21 -5.20
N PHE A 330 47.32 15.19 -4.89
CA PHE A 330 46.46 15.21 -3.73
C PHE A 330 47.35 15.04 -2.50
N GLU A 331 47.62 16.14 -1.83
CA GLU A 331 48.23 16.13 -0.51
C GLU A 331 47.39 15.25 0.43
N LYS A 332 48.08 14.31 1.08
CA LYS A 332 47.55 13.27 1.97
C LYS A 332 46.62 13.82 3.07
N ASP A 333 46.73 15.12 3.36
CA ASP A 333 45.96 15.83 4.37
C ASP A 333 44.52 16.14 3.94
N ASN A 334 44.25 16.41 2.66
CA ASN A 334 42.88 16.66 2.17
C ASN A 334 41.99 15.41 2.21
N VAL A 335 42.58 14.24 1.91
CA VAL A 335 41.86 12.96 1.97
C VAL A 335 41.59 12.57 3.43
N ARG A 336 42.55 12.88 4.32
CA ARG A 336 42.44 12.60 5.76
C ARG A 336 41.40 13.48 6.44
N GLU A 337 41.28 14.75 6.05
CA GLU A 337 40.29 15.69 6.58
C GLU A 337 38.87 15.33 6.14
N VAL A 338 38.69 14.92 4.88
CA VAL A 338 37.39 14.45 4.35
C VAL A 338 36.98 13.11 4.98
N LEU A 339 37.93 12.18 5.19
CA LEU A 339 37.67 10.92 5.88
C LEU A 339 37.41 11.11 7.38
N HIS A 340 38.08 12.07 8.03
CA HIS A 340 37.78 12.42 9.43
C HIS A 340 36.36 13.00 9.58
N GLY A 341 35.91 13.83 8.63
CA GLY A 341 34.52 14.31 8.60
C GLY A 341 33.49 13.19 8.43
N LEU A 342 33.85 12.10 7.73
CA LEU A 342 33.05 10.87 7.63
C LEU A 342 33.06 10.05 8.92
N VAL A 343 34.19 10.02 9.65
CA VAL A 343 34.36 9.28 10.91
C VAL A 343 33.65 9.98 12.08
N ASP A 344 33.63 11.32 12.12
CA ASP A 344 32.87 12.08 13.13
C ASP A 344 31.35 11.98 12.92
N ASP A 345 30.92 11.62 11.71
CA ASP A 345 29.51 11.45 11.32
C ASP A 345 28.94 10.04 11.58
N LEU A 346 29.77 9.07 12.00
CA LEU A 346 29.40 7.64 12.07
C LEU A 346 29.71 7.04 13.45
N ASP A 347 28.70 6.39 14.04
CA ASP A 347 28.80 5.68 15.32
C ASP A 347 29.73 4.46 15.18
N LYS A 348 30.53 4.21 16.23
CA LYS A 348 31.90 3.68 16.12
C LYS A 348 32.06 2.16 15.97
N ASP A 349 31.01 1.37 16.09
CA ASP A 349 31.19 -0.08 16.29
C ASP A 349 30.89 -0.93 15.04
N ASP A 350 29.76 -0.73 14.34
CA ASP A 350 29.42 -1.53 13.14
C ASP A 350 30.10 -1.01 11.85
N VAL A 351 30.40 0.29 11.79
CA VAL A 351 31.08 0.90 10.63
C VAL A 351 32.58 0.59 10.65
N ARG A 352 33.16 0.33 11.83
CA ARG A 352 34.58 -0.02 11.95
C ARG A 352 34.91 -1.29 11.19
N GLU A 353 34.04 -2.29 11.23
CA GLU A 353 34.23 -3.56 10.52
C GLU A 353 34.19 -3.36 8.99
N ILE A 354 33.20 -2.59 8.49
CA ILE A 354 33.07 -2.25 7.07
C ILE A 354 34.25 -1.36 6.61
N LEU A 355 34.68 -0.41 7.44
CA LEU A 355 35.80 0.47 7.14
C LEU A 355 37.14 -0.30 7.18
N HIS A 356 37.27 -1.31 8.06
CA HIS A 356 38.45 -2.17 8.14
C HIS A 356 38.59 -3.02 6.89
N ASP A 357 37.50 -3.65 6.44
CA ASP A 357 37.47 -4.42 5.19
C ASP A 357 37.80 -3.55 3.97
N VAL A 358 37.31 -2.30 3.94
CA VAL A 358 37.58 -1.36 2.85
C VAL A 358 39.01 -0.83 2.90
N LEU A 359 39.58 -0.58 4.08
CA LEU A 359 40.96 -0.14 4.24
C LEU A 359 41.93 -1.26 3.85
N ASP A 360 41.66 -2.52 4.21
CA ASP A 360 42.51 -3.66 3.84
C ASP A 360 42.49 -3.92 2.31
N ASP A 361 41.36 -3.72 1.62
CA ASP A 361 41.30 -3.84 0.15
C ASP A 361 42.03 -2.68 -0.57
N VAL A 362 42.05 -1.48 0.02
CA VAL A 362 42.80 -0.33 -0.52
C VAL A 362 44.31 -0.47 -0.30
N TYR A 363 44.74 -0.92 0.89
CA TYR A 363 46.15 -1.12 1.20
C TYR A 363 46.76 -2.34 0.50
N SER A 364 45.98 -3.39 0.22
CA SER A 364 46.45 -4.53 -0.56
C SER A 364 46.63 -4.18 -2.05
N LYS A 365 45.74 -3.36 -2.63
CA LYS A 365 45.86 -2.86 -4.01
C LYS A 365 46.95 -1.79 -4.20
N SER A 366 47.29 -1.02 -3.17
CA SER A 366 48.41 -0.08 -3.27
C SER A 366 49.78 -0.78 -3.24
N LYS A 367 49.86 -1.99 -2.66
CA LYS A 367 51.10 -2.75 -2.53
C LYS A 367 51.42 -3.58 -3.79
N THR A 368 50.39 -4.01 -4.53
CA THR A 368 50.57 -4.75 -5.79
C THR A 368 50.97 -3.87 -6.98
N ASN A 369 50.81 -2.55 -6.89
CA ASN A 369 51.25 -1.60 -7.92
C ASN A 369 52.68 -1.05 -7.74
N THR A 370 53.42 -1.54 -6.74
CA THR A 370 54.81 -1.12 -6.47
C THR A 370 55.88 -2.15 -6.84
N ASP A 371 55.50 -3.36 -7.24
CA ASP A 371 56.43 -4.46 -7.60
C ASP A 371 56.31 -4.92 -9.08
N SER A 372 55.87 -4.05 -9.99
CA SER A 372 55.89 -4.30 -11.45
C SER A 372 56.65 -3.24 -12.22
#